data_AF-A0AAV8A3Q7-F1
#
_entry.id   AF-A0AAV8A3Q7-F1
#
_cell.length_a   1.000
_cell.length_b   1.000
_cell.length_c   1.000
_cell.angle_alpha   90.00
_cell.angle_beta   90.00
_cell.angle_gamma   90.00
#
_symmetry.space_group_name_H-M   'P 1'
#
loop_
_entity.id
_entity.type
_entity.pdbx_description
1 polymer ?
#
loop_
_entity_poly.entity_id
_entity_poly.type
_entity_poly.pdbx_seq_one_letter_code
_entity_poly.pdbx_strand_id
1 'polypeptide(L)'
;MGTNNSKRKNKSKKSKKTTKKKTKISFKKARKKNFLPTYEIYPTIKWSQIRIKNLIQKKKLAPIFPPEDDPTETFSIECPICNYFFPITNMTNCCKKPICTECYLQIVPFGTPNQPTTEQCPWCRHYNFSVIYNESLRNKFENEILLSQEDCDQKLELEKEASKNEREEFEKQRSKTILKLLEIKKKEEEEGEYERLKIDQEKNEERERIKQLFREQKNNQEQIDKDNLERIQQLENMPRDPNTLLTQFLSNAGVMDLGRREQLLNFVLQATNQQQN
;
A
#
# COMPACT_ATOMS: atom_id res chain seq x y z
N MET A 1 46.51 -4.49 -94.81
CA MET A 1 45.15 -3.99 -94.48
C MET A 1 44.55 -4.90 -93.43
N GLY A 2 43.87 -4.35 -92.43
CA GLY A 2 43.04 -5.13 -91.49
C GLY A 2 43.56 -5.21 -90.05
N THR A 3 43.70 -4.07 -89.38
CA THR A 3 43.69 -4.01 -87.91
C THR A 3 42.25 -4.20 -87.44
N ASN A 4 42.00 -5.08 -86.46
CA ASN A 4 40.79 -4.99 -85.66
C ASN A 4 40.99 -5.44 -84.21
N ASN A 5 40.40 -4.61 -83.38
CA ASN A 5 40.73 -4.32 -82.00
C ASN A 5 39.69 -5.00 -81.10
N SER A 6 40.12 -5.85 -80.17
CA SER A 6 39.21 -6.56 -79.26
C SER A 6 38.70 -5.64 -78.16
N LYS A 7 37.46 -5.15 -78.33
CA LYS A 7 36.63 -4.58 -77.26
C LYS A 7 36.01 -5.71 -76.44
N ARG A 8 36.38 -5.86 -75.17
CA ARG A 8 35.44 -6.36 -74.14
C ARG A 8 35.64 -5.61 -72.82
N LYS A 9 34.51 -5.09 -72.34
CA LYS A 9 34.35 -4.05 -71.32
C LYS A 9 34.50 -4.63 -69.91
N ASN A 10 35.43 -4.10 -69.13
CA ASN A 10 35.48 -4.28 -67.67
C ASN A 10 34.51 -3.29 -66.99
N LYS A 11 33.67 -3.81 -66.10
CA LYS A 11 32.70 -3.06 -65.30
C LYS A 11 33.42 -2.13 -64.32
N SER A 12 33.28 -0.83 -64.54
CA SER A 12 33.62 0.22 -63.58
C SER A 12 32.51 0.32 -62.51
N LYS A 13 32.81 -0.02 -61.26
CA LYS A 13 31.98 0.37 -60.12
C LYS A 13 32.41 1.77 -59.67
N LYS A 14 31.52 2.73 -59.92
CA LYS A 14 31.60 4.13 -59.52
C LYS A 14 31.89 4.29 -58.02
N SER A 15 32.86 5.13 -57.75
CA SER A 15 33.15 5.81 -56.49
C SER A 15 31.93 6.56 -55.96
N LYS A 16 31.56 6.30 -54.70
CA LYS A 16 30.73 7.21 -53.91
C LYS A 16 31.59 7.80 -52.80
N LYS A 17 32.01 9.06 -53.02
CA LYS A 17 32.37 9.99 -51.95
C LYS A 17 31.22 9.99 -50.94
N THR A 18 31.47 9.54 -49.73
CA THR A 18 30.59 9.80 -48.59
C THR A 18 31.42 10.48 -47.51
N THR A 19 30.83 11.56 -47.04
CA THR A 19 31.36 12.58 -46.15
C THR A 19 31.74 11.98 -44.80
N LYS A 20 32.97 12.27 -44.33
CA LYS A 20 33.44 11.98 -42.97
C LYS A 20 32.55 12.72 -41.95
N LYS A 21 31.48 12.08 -41.49
CA LYS A 21 30.86 12.42 -40.21
C LYS A 21 31.73 11.82 -39.12
N LYS A 22 32.50 12.67 -38.44
CA LYS A 22 33.18 12.35 -37.18
C LYS A 22 32.12 11.79 -36.23
N THR A 23 32.14 10.49 -36.03
CA THR A 23 31.31 9.81 -35.04
C THR A 23 31.84 10.21 -33.68
N LYS A 24 31.12 11.14 -33.02
CA LYS A 24 31.16 11.29 -31.57
C LYS A 24 30.91 9.89 -31.00
N ILE A 25 31.97 9.26 -30.50
CA ILE A 25 31.88 7.99 -29.80
C ILE A 25 30.81 8.19 -28.73
N SER A 26 29.78 7.36 -28.78
CA SER A 26 28.62 7.47 -27.93
C SER A 26 29.00 7.06 -26.50
N PHE A 27 29.58 7.99 -25.74
CA PHE A 27 29.72 7.89 -24.28
C PHE A 27 28.40 7.56 -23.57
N LYS A 28 27.26 7.72 -24.27
CA LYS A 28 25.93 7.31 -23.81
C LYS A 28 25.77 5.80 -23.58
N LYS A 29 26.59 4.92 -24.17
CA LYS A 29 26.47 3.47 -23.94
C LYS A 29 27.17 2.99 -22.66
N ALA A 30 27.99 3.83 -22.03
CA ALA A 30 28.58 3.58 -20.70
C ALA A 30 27.58 3.82 -19.54
N ARG A 31 26.41 4.40 -19.82
CA ARG A 31 25.44 4.93 -18.83
C ARG A 31 24.73 3.90 -17.94
N LYS A 32 25.10 2.62 -17.94
CA LYS A 32 24.43 1.59 -17.10
C LYS A 32 25.38 0.60 -16.42
N LYS A 33 26.65 0.95 -16.24
CA LYS A 33 27.59 0.12 -15.46
C LYS A 33 28.24 0.99 -14.39
N ASN A 34 27.44 1.35 -13.39
CA ASN A 34 27.93 1.85 -12.11
C ASN A 34 29.10 0.96 -11.70
N PHE A 35 30.32 1.51 -11.61
CA PHE A 35 31.53 0.85 -11.11
C PHE A 35 31.34 -0.64 -10.88
N LEU A 36 31.33 -1.40 -11.96
CA LEU A 36 31.32 -2.83 -11.77
C LEU A 36 32.63 -3.14 -11.04
N PRO A 37 32.57 -4.02 -10.03
CA PRO A 37 33.75 -4.53 -9.35
C PRO A 37 34.91 -4.92 -10.27
N THR A 38 34.51 -5.37 -11.44
CA THR A 38 35.27 -6.04 -12.48
C THR A 38 34.63 -5.60 -13.81
N TYR A 39 35.41 -5.54 -14.87
CA TYR A 39 34.83 -5.57 -16.22
C TYR A 39 34.78 -7.00 -16.77
N GLU A 40 34.63 -7.97 -15.86
CA GLU A 40 34.60 -9.41 -16.15
C GLU A 40 35.87 -9.92 -16.85
N ILE A 41 37.01 -9.23 -16.72
CA ILE A 41 38.32 -9.82 -17.07
C ILE A 41 38.51 -11.09 -16.24
N TYR A 42 38.04 -11.04 -14.98
CA TYR A 42 37.93 -12.20 -14.11
C TYR A 42 36.50 -12.40 -13.59
N PRO A 43 36.03 -13.66 -13.45
CA PRO A 43 34.66 -13.96 -13.04
C PRO A 43 34.38 -13.66 -11.56
N THR A 44 35.41 -13.63 -10.71
CA THR A 44 35.25 -13.36 -9.28
C THR A 44 36.38 -12.47 -8.75
N ILE A 45 36.04 -11.56 -7.85
CA ILE A 45 37.00 -10.79 -7.05
C ILE A 45 36.72 -11.05 -5.57
N LYS A 46 37.77 -11.46 -4.84
CA LYS A 46 37.70 -11.74 -3.40
C LYS A 46 37.58 -10.48 -2.53
N TRP A 47 37.90 -9.31 -3.09
CA TRP A 47 37.84 -8.04 -2.39
C TRP A 47 36.40 -7.51 -2.26
N SER A 48 36.10 -6.92 -1.09
CA SER A 48 34.86 -6.16 -0.89
C SER A 48 34.82 -4.90 -1.77
N GLN A 49 33.68 -4.65 -2.38
CA GLN A 49 33.47 -3.52 -3.28
C GLN A 49 33.57 -2.18 -2.59
N ILE A 50 33.05 -2.10 -1.36
CA ILE A 50 33.17 -0.91 -0.52
C ILE A 50 34.66 -0.60 -0.28
N ARG A 51 35.47 -1.65 -0.10
CA ARG A 51 36.89 -1.51 0.16
C ARG A 51 37.67 -1.02 -1.06
N ILE A 52 37.40 -1.58 -2.24
CA ILE A 52 38.01 -1.14 -3.50
C ILE A 52 37.66 0.33 -3.75
N LYS A 53 36.38 0.69 -3.64
CA LYS A 53 35.91 2.08 -3.80
C LYS A 53 36.64 3.03 -2.85
N ASN A 54 36.74 2.67 -1.57
CA ASN A 54 37.46 3.48 -0.58
C ASN A 54 38.95 3.64 -0.92
N LEU A 55 39.61 2.63 -1.49
CA LEU A 55 41.02 2.74 -1.90
C LEU A 55 41.21 3.63 -3.12
N ILE A 56 40.29 3.57 -4.09
CA ILE A 56 40.29 4.45 -5.26
C ILE A 56 40.01 5.90 -4.85
N GLN A 57 39.00 6.13 -4.01
CA GLN A 57 38.68 7.47 -3.47
C GLN A 57 39.86 8.05 -2.66
N LYS A 58 40.56 7.22 -1.89
CA LYS A 58 41.79 7.61 -1.17
C LYS A 58 43.03 7.68 -2.06
N LYS A 59 42.89 7.53 -3.38
CA LYS A 59 43.96 7.56 -4.38
C LYS A 59 45.09 6.55 -4.12
N LYS A 60 44.78 5.45 -3.41
CA LYS A 60 45.71 4.34 -3.17
C LYS A 60 45.72 3.33 -4.32
N LEU A 61 44.65 3.31 -5.11
CA LEU A 61 44.53 2.53 -6.34
C LEU A 61 44.02 3.40 -7.48
N ALA A 62 44.40 3.06 -8.69
CA ALA A 62 43.89 3.66 -9.91
C ALA A 62 42.39 3.33 -10.07
N PRO A 63 41.59 4.25 -10.63
CA PRO A 63 40.22 3.97 -11.02
C PRO A 63 40.13 2.77 -11.97
N ILE A 64 39.03 2.02 -11.90
CA ILE A 64 38.80 0.87 -12.79
C ILE A 64 38.14 1.40 -14.07
N PHE A 65 38.80 1.20 -15.20
CA PHE A 65 38.30 1.56 -16.53
C PHE A 65 37.94 0.31 -17.34
N PRO A 66 37.00 0.41 -18.31
CA PRO A 66 36.75 -0.67 -19.25
C PRO A 66 38.05 -1.04 -20.00
N PRO A 67 38.34 -2.33 -20.18
CA PRO A 67 39.46 -2.77 -20.99
C PRO A 67 39.22 -2.46 -22.47
N GLU A 68 40.26 -2.02 -23.18
CA GLU A 68 40.26 -1.86 -24.64
C GLU A 68 41.29 -2.79 -25.27
N ASP A 69 40.93 -3.46 -26.36
CA ASP A 69 41.79 -4.42 -27.08
C ASP A 69 42.93 -3.73 -27.84
N ASP A 70 42.67 -2.53 -28.37
CA ASP A 70 43.60 -1.80 -29.24
C ASP A 70 44.08 -0.49 -28.58
N PRO A 71 45.35 -0.08 -28.81
CA PRO A 71 45.86 1.18 -28.29
C PRO A 71 45.17 2.36 -28.99
N THR A 72 44.76 3.35 -28.19
CA THR A 72 44.19 4.61 -28.66
C THR A 72 44.91 5.79 -28.03
N GLU A 73 44.61 7.02 -28.48
CA GLU A 73 45.18 8.24 -27.89
C GLU A 73 44.86 8.35 -26.39
N THR A 74 43.70 7.85 -25.96
CA THR A 74 43.27 7.86 -24.56
C THR A 74 43.63 6.57 -23.82
N PHE A 75 43.60 5.41 -24.46
CA PHE A 75 43.95 4.11 -23.88
C PHE A 75 45.30 3.66 -24.44
N SER A 76 46.40 4.14 -23.85
CA SER A 76 47.76 3.92 -24.38
C SER A 76 48.64 3.06 -23.48
N ILE A 77 48.20 2.78 -22.24
CA ILE A 77 48.99 2.01 -21.27
C ILE A 77 48.53 0.56 -21.26
N GLU A 78 49.39 -0.33 -21.74
CA GLU A 78 49.15 -1.78 -21.73
C GLU A 78 49.38 -2.38 -20.33
N CYS A 79 48.44 -3.20 -19.86
CA CYS A 79 48.64 -4.05 -18.69
C CYS A 79 49.23 -5.40 -19.14
N PRO A 80 50.47 -5.77 -18.76
CA PRO A 80 51.14 -6.97 -19.27
C PRO A 80 50.65 -8.27 -18.63
N ILE A 81 49.56 -8.24 -17.86
CA ILE A 81 48.89 -9.43 -17.31
C ILE A 81 47.68 -9.80 -18.17
N CYS A 82 46.86 -8.81 -18.53
CA CYS A 82 45.63 -9.04 -19.30
C CYS A 82 45.72 -8.57 -20.76
N ASN A 83 46.83 -7.93 -21.16
CA ASN A 83 47.12 -7.41 -22.49
C ASN A 83 46.12 -6.38 -23.03
N TYR A 84 45.29 -5.80 -22.15
CA TYR A 84 44.38 -4.70 -22.48
C TYR A 84 45.04 -3.34 -22.25
N PHE A 85 44.54 -2.34 -22.97
CA PHE A 85 44.94 -0.96 -22.86
C PHE A 85 44.00 -0.20 -21.91
N PHE A 86 44.59 0.68 -21.12
CA PHE A 86 43.90 1.52 -20.14
C PHE A 86 44.40 2.96 -20.24
N PRO A 87 43.57 3.95 -19.85
CA PRO A 87 44.00 5.33 -19.80
C PRO A 87 44.92 5.58 -18.62
N ILE A 88 44.69 4.85 -17.52
CA ILE A 88 45.41 4.97 -16.26
C ILE A 88 45.60 3.57 -15.68
N THR A 89 46.78 3.30 -15.14
CA THR A 89 47.08 2.07 -14.42
C THR A 89 47.80 2.37 -13.10
N ASN A 90 47.92 1.37 -12.24
CA ASN A 90 48.83 1.43 -11.10
C ASN A 90 50.24 1.10 -11.57
N MET A 91 51.24 1.59 -10.84
CA MET A 91 52.64 1.21 -11.07
C MET A 91 53.12 0.31 -9.95
N THR A 92 53.77 -0.81 -10.27
CA THR A 92 54.39 -1.64 -9.23
C THR A 92 55.44 -0.87 -8.46
N ASN A 93 55.53 -1.10 -7.16
CA ASN A 93 56.50 -0.38 -6.35
C ASN A 93 57.95 -0.78 -6.69
N CYS A 94 58.19 -2.08 -6.93
CA CYS A 94 59.53 -2.67 -7.08
C CYS A 94 60.17 -2.45 -8.45
N CYS A 95 59.45 -2.69 -9.56
CA CYS A 95 60.02 -2.65 -10.91
C CYS A 95 59.34 -1.65 -11.85
N LYS A 96 58.43 -0.82 -11.31
CA LYS A 96 57.70 0.23 -12.04
C LYS A 96 57.06 -0.28 -13.34
N LYS A 97 56.44 -1.46 -13.28
CA LYS A 97 55.61 -1.99 -14.39
C LYS A 97 54.15 -1.54 -14.22
N PRO A 98 53.44 -1.19 -15.30
CA PRO A 98 52.03 -0.86 -15.22
C PRO A 98 51.18 -2.10 -14.91
N ILE A 99 50.10 -1.92 -14.14
CA ILE A 99 49.13 -2.96 -13.81
C ILE A 99 47.73 -2.36 -13.59
N CYS A 100 46.73 -2.87 -14.30
CA CYS A 100 45.35 -2.44 -14.07
C CYS A 100 44.87 -2.87 -12.67
N THR A 101 43.93 -2.11 -12.10
CA THR A 101 43.42 -2.38 -10.74
C THR A 101 42.82 -3.77 -10.63
N GLU A 102 42.15 -4.28 -11.67
CA GLU A 102 41.56 -5.62 -11.65
C GLU A 102 42.62 -6.72 -11.52
N CYS A 103 43.69 -6.67 -12.33
CA CYS A 103 44.80 -7.62 -12.26
C CYS A 103 45.54 -7.56 -10.92
N TYR A 104 45.72 -6.36 -10.35
CA TYR A 104 46.34 -6.21 -9.02
C TYR A 104 45.53 -6.91 -7.93
N LEU A 105 44.21 -6.74 -7.94
CA LEU A 105 43.31 -7.34 -6.95
C LEU A 105 43.27 -8.87 -7.05
N GLN A 106 43.53 -9.44 -8.24
CA GLN A 106 43.69 -10.89 -8.40
C GLN A 106 44.97 -11.43 -7.79
N ILE A 107 46.08 -10.73 -7.97
CA ILE A 107 47.39 -11.15 -7.43
C ILE A 107 47.43 -11.01 -5.92
N VAL A 108 46.78 -9.97 -5.36
CA VAL A 108 46.76 -9.71 -3.92
C VAL A 108 45.35 -10.01 -3.36
N PRO A 109 44.93 -11.28 -3.23
CA PRO A 109 43.53 -11.62 -2.98
C PRO A 109 42.99 -11.25 -1.59
N PHE A 110 43.85 -10.98 -0.59
CA PHE A 110 43.44 -10.85 0.82
C PHE A 110 44.02 -9.67 1.60
N GLY A 111 44.83 -8.81 0.98
CA GLY A 111 45.63 -7.85 1.75
C GLY A 111 44.77 -6.98 2.64
N THR A 112 44.86 -7.10 3.97
CA THR A 112 44.30 -6.16 4.97
C THR A 112 45.13 -4.87 4.94
N PRO A 113 44.58 -3.70 5.30
CA PRO A 113 45.42 -2.52 5.43
C PRO A 113 46.33 -2.80 6.62
N ASN A 114 47.65 -2.90 6.37
CA ASN A 114 48.74 -3.07 7.35
C ASN A 114 49.45 -4.44 7.38
N GLN A 115 49.13 -5.39 6.49
CA GLN A 115 49.98 -6.57 6.35
C GLN A 115 50.83 -6.51 5.06
N PRO A 116 52.15 -6.75 5.14
CA PRO A 116 52.95 -7.00 3.95
C PRO A 116 52.36 -8.20 3.21
N THR A 117 52.16 -8.05 1.91
CA THR A 117 51.69 -9.13 1.07
C THR A 117 52.80 -10.19 0.98
N THR A 118 52.49 -11.45 1.23
CA THR A 118 53.45 -12.56 0.99
C THR A 118 53.70 -12.78 -0.50
N GLU A 119 52.91 -12.12 -1.34
CA GLU A 119 52.94 -12.25 -2.79
C GLU A 119 54.20 -11.63 -3.39
N GLN A 120 54.76 -12.35 -4.36
CA GLN A 120 55.89 -11.87 -5.14
C GLN A 120 55.40 -11.12 -6.38
N CYS A 121 56.17 -10.12 -6.78
CA CYS A 121 55.94 -9.42 -8.04
C CYS A 121 56.00 -10.40 -9.22
N PRO A 122 54.98 -10.45 -10.10
CA PRO A 122 54.95 -11.40 -11.22
C PRO A 122 56.04 -11.12 -12.27
N TRP A 123 56.66 -9.92 -12.23
CA TRP A 123 57.71 -9.53 -13.18
C TRP A 123 59.13 -9.72 -12.65
N CYS A 124 59.42 -9.25 -11.44
CA CYS A 124 60.78 -9.25 -10.89
C CYS A 124 60.96 -10.13 -9.65
N ARG A 125 59.91 -10.85 -9.23
CA ARG A 125 59.88 -11.75 -8.06
C ARG A 125 60.22 -11.11 -6.71
N HIS A 126 60.23 -9.79 -6.63
CA HIS A 126 60.40 -9.06 -5.36
C HIS A 126 59.24 -9.38 -4.40
N TYR A 127 59.54 -9.71 -3.15
CA TYR A 127 58.55 -9.91 -2.08
C TYR A 127 57.80 -8.61 -1.73
N ASN A 128 56.71 -8.70 -0.97
CA ASN A 128 55.89 -7.54 -0.58
C ASN A 128 55.31 -6.80 -1.80
N PHE A 129 54.73 -7.55 -2.73
CA PHE A 129 54.13 -7.01 -3.93
C PHE A 129 53.07 -5.95 -3.61
N SER A 130 53.34 -4.72 -4.05
CA SER A 130 52.50 -3.54 -3.81
C SER A 130 52.55 -2.62 -5.02
N VAL A 131 51.54 -1.77 -5.13
CA VAL A 131 51.40 -0.80 -6.22
C VAL A 131 51.23 0.61 -5.67
N ILE A 132 51.56 1.58 -6.50
CA ILE A 132 51.39 3.00 -6.25
C ILE A 132 50.57 3.56 -7.40
N TYR A 133 49.51 4.29 -7.06
CA TYR A 133 48.80 5.12 -8.02
C TYR A 133 49.42 6.52 -8.02
N ASN A 134 50.05 6.91 -9.13
CA ASN A 134 50.66 8.23 -9.25
C ASN A 134 49.76 9.18 -10.05
N GLU A 135 49.05 10.05 -9.33
CA GLU A 135 48.17 11.06 -9.93
C GLU A 135 48.95 12.12 -10.73
N SER A 136 50.23 12.37 -10.42
CA SER A 136 51.01 13.40 -11.12
C SER A 136 51.37 13.05 -12.56
N LEU A 137 51.24 11.77 -12.93
CA LEU A 137 51.48 11.29 -14.30
C LEU A 137 50.23 11.42 -15.17
N ARG A 138 49.14 11.95 -14.60
CA ARG A 138 47.87 12.06 -15.28
C ARG A 138 47.91 13.10 -16.38
N ASN A 139 47.65 12.68 -17.62
CA ASN A 139 47.57 13.61 -18.73
C ASN A 139 46.22 14.37 -18.77
N LYS A 140 46.07 15.36 -19.67
CA LYS A 140 44.84 16.16 -19.77
C LYS A 140 43.61 15.32 -20.11
N PHE A 141 43.76 14.31 -20.97
CA PHE A 141 42.66 13.41 -21.35
C PHE A 141 42.21 12.54 -20.20
N GLU A 142 43.14 12.03 -19.40
CA GLU A 142 42.84 11.25 -18.19
C GLU A 142 42.06 12.07 -17.16
N ASN A 143 42.35 13.36 -17.01
CA ASN A 143 41.56 14.27 -16.18
C ASN A 143 40.15 14.47 -16.71
N GLU A 144 39.99 14.66 -18.03
CA GLU A 144 38.69 14.82 -18.66
C GLU A 144 37.81 13.57 -18.50
N ILE A 145 38.41 12.37 -18.63
CA ILE A 145 37.73 11.09 -18.41
C ILE A 145 37.24 10.98 -16.96
N LEU A 146 38.07 11.36 -15.99
CA LEU A 146 37.70 11.28 -14.58
C LEU A 146 36.64 12.29 -14.17
N LEU A 147 36.75 13.54 -14.63
CA LEU A 147 35.74 14.57 -14.41
C LEU A 147 34.38 14.15 -15.00
N SER A 148 34.38 13.61 -16.22
CA SER A 148 33.17 13.11 -16.87
C SER A 148 32.53 11.95 -16.10
N GLN A 149 33.35 11.10 -15.45
CA GLN A 149 32.88 10.01 -14.61
C GLN A 149 32.27 10.53 -13.29
N GLU A 150 32.92 11.49 -12.63
CA GLU A 150 32.42 12.16 -11.43
C GLU A 150 31.08 12.86 -11.69
N ASP A 151 30.95 13.59 -12.80
CA ASP A 151 29.71 14.24 -13.22
C ASP A 151 28.58 13.22 -13.41
N CYS A 152 28.90 12.05 -13.98
CA CYS A 152 27.93 10.98 -14.19
C CYS A 152 27.47 10.35 -12.86
N ASP A 153 28.41 10.12 -11.94
CA ASP A 153 28.11 9.59 -10.61
C ASP A 153 27.25 10.54 -9.80
N GLN A 154 27.61 11.82 -9.78
CA GLN A 154 26.85 12.86 -9.08
C GLN A 154 25.43 12.95 -9.62
N LYS A 155 25.27 12.92 -10.95
CA LYS A 155 23.95 12.93 -11.59
C LYS A 155 23.10 11.72 -11.19
N LEU A 156 23.71 10.53 -11.15
CA LEU A 156 23.02 9.31 -10.75
C LEU A 156 22.59 9.36 -9.28
N GLU A 157 23.43 9.89 -8.40
CA GLU A 157 23.13 10.00 -6.97
C GLU A 157 21.95 10.95 -6.73
N LEU A 158 21.93 12.10 -7.41
CA LEU A 158 20.80 13.03 -7.38
C LEU A 158 19.50 12.38 -7.88
N GLU A 159 19.56 11.55 -8.93
CA GLU A 159 18.39 10.84 -9.46
C GLU A 159 17.85 9.79 -8.47
N LYS A 160 18.73 9.06 -7.77
CA LYS A 160 18.34 8.13 -6.71
C LYS A 160 17.69 8.86 -5.53
N GLU A 161 18.28 9.98 -5.12
CA GLU A 161 17.77 10.75 -3.98
C GLU A 161 16.42 11.39 -4.31
N ALA A 162 16.24 11.90 -5.53
CA ALA A 162 14.93 12.34 -6.02
C ALA A 162 13.89 11.20 -5.97
N SER A 163 14.22 10.02 -6.49
CA SER A 163 13.33 8.86 -6.47
C SER A 163 12.97 8.42 -5.03
N LYS A 164 13.93 8.51 -4.10
CA LYS A 164 13.71 8.21 -2.68
C LYS A 164 12.77 9.22 -2.04
N ASN A 165 13.00 10.52 -2.27
CA ASN A 165 12.18 11.59 -1.75
C ASN A 165 10.74 11.52 -2.27
N GLU A 166 10.55 11.22 -3.56
CA GLU A 166 9.23 10.98 -4.15
C GLU A 166 8.50 9.81 -3.45
N ARG A 167 9.20 8.72 -3.18
CA ARG A 167 8.65 7.57 -2.48
C ARG A 167 8.26 7.90 -1.04
N GLU A 168 9.10 8.64 -0.32
CA GLU A 168 8.82 9.09 1.05
C GLU A 168 7.62 10.05 1.08
N GLU A 169 7.50 10.96 0.11
CA GLU A 169 6.37 11.88 0.02
C GLU A 169 5.06 11.13 -0.28
N PHE A 170 5.09 10.17 -1.21
CA PHE A 170 3.93 9.32 -1.49
C PHE A 170 3.49 8.52 -0.25
N GLU A 171 4.43 8.00 0.54
CA GLU A 171 4.14 7.27 1.77
C GLU A 171 3.54 8.18 2.85
N LYS A 172 4.02 9.41 2.99
CA LYS A 172 3.40 10.43 3.87
C LYS A 172 1.98 10.75 3.42
N GLN A 173 1.75 10.94 2.12
CA GLN A 173 0.43 11.25 1.58
C GLN A 173 -0.56 10.09 1.75
N ARG A 174 -0.10 8.85 1.56
CA ARG A 174 -0.86 7.63 1.84
C ARG A 174 -1.23 7.55 3.33
N SER A 175 -0.27 7.81 4.22
CA SER A 175 -0.50 7.79 5.67
C SER A 175 -1.54 8.82 6.11
N LYS A 176 -1.46 10.07 5.59
CA LYS A 176 -2.48 11.10 5.84
C LYS A 176 -3.87 10.68 5.37
N THR A 177 -3.96 10.06 4.19
CA THR A 177 -5.22 9.55 3.64
C THR A 177 -5.82 8.46 4.52
N ILE A 178 -5.00 7.52 5.00
CA ILE A 178 -5.44 6.45 5.90
C ILE A 178 -5.99 7.04 7.21
N LEU A 179 -5.30 8.01 7.81
CA LEU A 179 -5.77 8.66 9.03
C LEU A 179 -7.13 9.33 8.84
N LYS A 180 -7.34 10.02 7.71
CA LYS A 180 -8.63 10.64 7.38
C LYS A 180 -9.75 9.62 7.25
N LEU A 181 -9.49 8.46 6.65
CA LEU A 181 -10.46 7.38 6.54
C LEU A 181 -10.81 6.75 7.90
N LEU A 182 -9.82 6.58 8.77
CA LEU A 182 -10.04 6.09 10.13
C LEU A 182 -10.92 7.06 10.94
N GLU A 183 -10.71 8.36 10.76
CA GLU A 183 -11.51 9.39 11.44
C GLU A 183 -12.96 9.40 10.96
N ILE A 184 -13.21 9.17 9.67
CA ILE A 184 -14.56 9.00 9.13
C ILE A 184 -15.24 7.77 9.73
N LYS A 185 -14.55 6.62 9.75
CA LYS A 185 -15.12 5.38 10.32
C LYS A 185 -15.52 5.54 11.79
N LYS A 186 -14.71 6.24 12.58
CA LYS A 186 -15.05 6.52 13.99
C LYS A 186 -16.34 7.31 14.12
N LYS A 187 -16.54 8.33 13.29
CA LYS A 187 -17.77 9.12 13.30
C LYS A 187 -18.99 8.28 12.90
N GLU A 188 -18.85 7.41 11.89
CA GLU A 188 -19.92 6.49 11.48
C GLU A 188 -20.28 5.49 12.60
N GLU A 189 -19.28 5.02 13.35
CA GLU A 189 -19.49 4.14 14.52
C GLU A 189 -20.24 4.86 15.64
N GLU A 190 -19.83 6.09 15.98
CA GLU A 190 -20.46 6.95 16.99
C GLU A 190 -21.91 7.30 16.61
N GLU A 191 -22.16 7.70 15.37
CA GLU A 191 -23.51 7.97 14.85
C GLU A 191 -24.39 6.71 14.90
N GLY A 192 -23.85 5.56 14.51
CA GLY A 192 -24.55 4.29 14.59
C GLY A 192 -24.88 3.87 16.02
N GLU A 193 -24.04 4.21 16.99
CA GLU A 193 -24.30 3.96 18.41
C GLU A 193 -25.39 4.89 18.96
N TYR A 194 -25.33 6.18 18.63
CA TYR A 194 -26.36 7.15 18.99
C TYR A 194 -27.75 6.73 18.47
N GLU A 195 -27.83 6.30 17.20
CA GLU A 195 -29.11 5.87 16.62
C GLU A 195 -29.66 4.60 17.31
N ARG A 196 -28.79 3.65 17.68
CA ARG A 196 -29.19 2.47 18.47
C ARG A 196 -29.75 2.87 19.84
N LEU A 197 -29.06 3.75 20.55
CA LEU A 197 -29.50 4.27 21.86
C LEU A 197 -30.87 4.94 21.76
N LYS A 198 -31.10 5.74 20.71
CA LYS A 198 -32.38 6.40 20.46
C LYS A 198 -33.52 5.39 20.23
N ILE A 199 -33.29 4.38 19.39
CA ILE A 199 -34.27 3.31 19.14
C ILE A 199 -34.60 2.55 20.44
N ASP A 200 -33.62 2.28 21.29
CA ASP A 200 -33.83 1.59 22.56
C ASP A 200 -34.61 2.43 23.57
N GLN A 201 -34.39 3.75 23.60
CA GLN A 201 -35.20 4.67 24.40
C GLN A 201 -36.67 4.67 23.96
N GLU A 202 -36.93 4.82 22.65
CA GLU A 202 -38.29 4.80 22.09
C GLU A 202 -39.01 3.48 22.41
N LYS A 203 -38.32 2.34 22.27
CA LYS A 203 -38.87 1.03 22.65
C LYS A 203 -39.19 0.92 24.14
N ASN A 204 -38.37 1.53 25.00
CA ASN A 204 -38.58 1.49 26.44
C ASN A 204 -39.78 2.35 26.84
N GLU A 205 -39.90 3.54 26.27
CA GLU A 205 -41.07 4.41 26.45
C GLU A 205 -42.36 3.71 26.00
N GLU A 206 -42.34 3.04 24.85
CA GLU A 206 -43.49 2.28 24.35
C GLU A 206 -43.86 1.12 25.29
N ARG A 207 -42.86 0.39 25.82
CA ARG A 207 -43.10 -0.64 26.84
C ARG A 207 -43.77 -0.07 28.09
N GLU A 208 -43.37 1.11 28.56
CA GLU A 208 -43.98 1.75 29.71
C GLU A 208 -45.42 2.22 29.42
N ARG A 209 -45.69 2.74 28.22
CA ARG A 209 -47.06 3.06 27.77
C ARG A 209 -47.96 1.83 27.78
N ILE A 210 -47.48 0.72 27.21
CA ILE A 210 -48.21 -0.55 27.21
C ILE A 210 -48.49 -1.03 28.63
N LYS A 211 -47.49 -0.99 29.54
CA LYS A 211 -47.70 -1.35 30.95
C LYS A 211 -48.74 -0.47 31.63
N GLN A 212 -48.77 0.82 31.31
CA GLN A 212 -49.76 1.75 31.86
C GLN A 212 -51.17 1.41 31.38
N LEU A 213 -51.35 1.13 30.08
CA LEU A 213 -52.63 0.69 29.52
C LEU A 213 -53.14 -0.59 30.20
N PHE A 214 -52.26 -1.57 30.45
CA PHE A 214 -52.64 -2.77 31.18
C PHE A 214 -53.10 -2.48 32.62
N ARG A 215 -52.44 -1.56 33.32
CA ARG A 215 -52.87 -1.12 34.67
C ARG A 215 -54.24 -0.46 34.63
N GLU A 216 -54.47 0.42 33.66
CA GLU A 216 -55.76 1.11 33.50
C GLU A 216 -56.89 0.13 33.16
N GLN A 217 -56.66 -0.81 32.25
CA GLN A 217 -57.64 -1.87 31.96
C GLN A 217 -57.96 -2.71 33.18
N LYS A 218 -56.95 -3.08 33.98
CA LYS A 218 -57.16 -3.83 35.23
C LYS A 218 -58.03 -3.04 36.21
N ASN A 219 -57.72 -1.76 36.44
CA ASN A 219 -58.50 -0.91 37.32
C ASN A 219 -59.94 -0.74 36.83
N ASN A 220 -60.13 -0.55 35.52
CA ASN A 220 -61.46 -0.44 34.92
C ASN A 220 -62.26 -1.74 35.09
N GLN A 221 -61.62 -2.90 34.93
CA GLN A 221 -62.26 -4.19 35.14
C GLN A 221 -62.65 -4.39 36.60
N GLU A 222 -61.75 -4.08 37.54
CA GLU A 222 -62.04 -4.13 38.99
C GLU A 222 -63.22 -3.22 39.37
N GLN A 223 -63.33 -2.05 38.75
CA GLN A 223 -64.47 -1.14 38.97
C GLN A 223 -65.77 -1.73 38.41
N ILE A 224 -65.76 -2.28 37.20
CA ILE A 224 -66.93 -2.95 36.60
C ILE A 224 -67.39 -4.11 37.48
N ASP A 225 -66.45 -4.92 37.98
CA ASP A 225 -66.75 -6.06 38.85
C ASP A 225 -67.38 -5.59 40.17
N LYS A 226 -66.91 -4.48 40.73
CA LYS A 226 -67.47 -3.86 41.94
C LYS A 226 -68.89 -3.34 41.72
N ASP A 227 -69.11 -2.61 40.62
CA ASP A 227 -70.44 -2.09 40.27
C ASP A 227 -71.45 -3.24 40.04
N ASN A 228 -71.00 -4.32 39.38
CA ASN A 228 -71.80 -5.52 39.19
C ASN A 228 -72.16 -6.19 40.53
N LEU A 229 -71.21 -6.26 41.47
CA LEU A 229 -71.45 -6.83 42.80
C LEU A 229 -72.46 -6.02 43.61
N GLU A 230 -72.34 -4.68 43.60
CA GLU A 230 -73.32 -3.78 44.23
C GLU A 230 -74.71 -3.98 43.65
N ARG A 231 -74.81 -4.13 42.33
CA ARG A 231 -76.08 -4.38 41.63
C ARG A 231 -76.70 -5.72 42.01
N ILE A 232 -75.90 -6.77 42.19
CA ILE A 232 -76.36 -8.07 42.69
C ILE A 232 -76.89 -7.94 44.13
N GLN A 233 -76.16 -7.27 45.02
CA GLN A 233 -76.59 -7.06 46.41
C GLN A 233 -77.89 -6.26 46.51
N GLN A 234 -78.09 -5.26 45.64
CA GLN A 234 -79.35 -4.52 45.56
C GLN A 234 -80.53 -5.41 45.17
N LEU A 235 -80.33 -6.32 44.22
CA LEU A 235 -81.35 -7.29 43.80
C LEU A 235 -81.67 -8.30 44.92
N GLU A 236 -80.69 -8.71 45.72
CA GLU A 236 -80.90 -9.64 46.85
C GLU A 236 -81.68 -9.00 48.01
N ASN A 237 -81.48 -7.70 48.25
CA ASN A 237 -82.13 -6.93 49.32
C ASN A 237 -83.53 -6.39 48.93
N MET A 238 -84.00 -6.65 47.71
CA MET A 238 -85.36 -6.28 47.32
C MET A 238 -86.40 -7.13 48.08
N PRO A 239 -87.49 -6.52 48.61
CA PRO A 239 -88.57 -7.27 49.24
C PRO A 239 -89.23 -8.18 48.20
N ARG A 240 -89.15 -9.49 48.42
CA ARG A 240 -89.78 -10.53 47.58
C ARG A 240 -91.28 -10.66 47.89
N ASP A 241 -91.98 -9.54 48.03
CA ASP A 241 -93.44 -9.53 48.07
C ASP A 241 -93.97 -9.67 46.63
N PRO A 242 -94.74 -10.72 46.30
CA PRO A 242 -95.30 -10.95 44.97
C PRO A 242 -96.05 -9.73 44.40
N ASN A 243 -96.66 -8.91 45.25
CA ASN A 243 -97.42 -7.74 44.80
C ASN A 243 -96.55 -6.55 44.36
N THR A 244 -95.31 -6.46 44.86
CA THR A 244 -94.37 -5.36 44.56
C THR A 244 -93.61 -5.60 43.25
N LEU A 245 -93.31 -6.86 42.92
CA LEU A 245 -92.65 -7.24 41.66
C LEU A 245 -93.55 -7.02 40.44
N LEU A 246 -94.85 -7.26 40.58
CA LEU A 246 -95.83 -7.03 39.51
C LEU A 246 -95.99 -5.53 39.19
N THR A 247 -95.89 -4.65 40.20
CA THR A 247 -96.04 -3.20 40.02
C THR A 247 -94.82 -2.56 39.34
N GLN A 248 -93.60 -3.00 39.65
CA GLN A 248 -92.38 -2.49 38.98
C GLN A 248 -92.24 -2.96 37.53
N PHE A 249 -92.64 -4.20 37.23
CA PHE A 249 -92.61 -4.72 35.85
C PHE A 249 -93.58 -3.95 34.93
N LEU A 250 -94.76 -3.62 35.46
CA LEU A 250 -95.76 -2.81 34.75
C LEU A 250 -95.32 -1.33 34.59
N SER A 251 -94.53 -0.80 35.53
CA SER A 251 -94.03 0.59 35.47
C SER A 251 -92.85 0.78 34.52
N ASN A 252 -91.92 -0.20 34.42
CA ASN A 252 -90.73 -0.09 33.59
C ASN A 252 -90.96 -0.45 32.10
N ALA A 253 -92.02 -1.19 31.79
CA ALA A 253 -92.36 -1.55 30.42
C ALA A 253 -92.90 -0.37 29.58
N GLY A 254 -93.10 0.82 30.18
CA GLY A 254 -93.63 1.99 29.48
C GLY A 254 -95.03 1.76 28.89
N VAL A 255 -95.76 0.73 29.36
CA VAL A 255 -97.09 0.36 28.86
C VAL A 255 -98.15 0.99 29.74
N MET A 256 -98.57 2.19 29.32
CA MET A 256 -99.95 2.67 29.17
C MET A 256 -101.00 2.36 30.25
N ASP A 257 -101.64 3.46 30.68
CA ASP A 257 -103.08 3.64 30.82
C ASP A 257 -103.84 2.74 31.82
N LEU A 258 -104.36 3.38 32.88
CA LEU A 258 -105.07 2.76 34.00
C LEU A 258 -106.26 1.87 33.56
N GLY A 259 -106.86 2.12 32.38
CA GLY A 259 -107.98 1.33 31.88
C GLY A 259 -107.65 -0.11 31.46
N ARG A 260 -106.43 -0.41 31.03
CA ARG A 260 -106.02 -1.80 30.67
C ARG A 260 -105.59 -2.63 31.89
N ARG A 261 -105.30 -1.97 33.00
CA ARG A 261 -104.85 -2.59 34.26
C ARG A 261 -105.96 -3.44 34.91
N GLU A 262 -107.20 -2.97 34.90
CA GLU A 262 -108.35 -3.74 35.41
C GLU A 262 -108.72 -4.92 34.50
N GLN A 263 -108.54 -4.78 33.18
CA GLN A 263 -108.87 -5.86 32.24
C GLN A 263 -107.91 -7.05 32.36
N LEU A 264 -106.61 -6.80 32.55
CA LEU A 264 -105.61 -7.86 32.74
C LEU A 264 -105.71 -8.52 34.13
N LEU A 265 -106.02 -7.76 35.18
CA LEU A 265 -106.27 -8.33 36.51
C LEU A 265 -107.48 -9.27 36.50
N ASN A 266 -108.57 -8.88 35.83
CA ASN A 266 -109.75 -9.75 35.68
C ASN A 266 -109.48 -10.99 34.81
N PHE A 267 -108.65 -10.88 33.77
CA PHE A 267 -108.28 -12.03 32.94
C PHE A 267 -107.41 -13.05 33.70
N VAL A 268 -106.46 -12.58 34.51
CA VAL A 268 -105.61 -13.46 35.33
C VAL A 268 -106.41 -14.12 36.46
N LEU A 269 -107.33 -13.38 37.11
CA LEU A 269 -108.25 -13.94 38.11
C LEU A 269 -109.20 -15.00 37.52
N GLN A 270 -109.64 -14.85 36.27
CA GLN A 270 -110.40 -15.88 35.56
C GLN A 270 -109.56 -17.11 35.21
N ALA A 271 -108.31 -16.90 34.78
CA ALA A 271 -107.40 -18.00 34.43
C ALA A 271 -106.97 -18.85 35.64
N THR A 272 -106.77 -18.23 36.82
CA THR A 272 -106.42 -18.98 38.04
C THR A 272 -107.58 -19.79 38.60
N ASN A 273 -108.82 -19.35 38.42
CA ASN A 273 -110.01 -20.10 38.85
C ASN A 273 -110.36 -21.29 37.93
N GLN A 274 -109.82 -21.34 36.71
CA GLN A 274 -110.00 -22.48 35.80
C GLN A 274 -109.01 -23.63 36.03
N GLN A 275 -107.98 -23.46 36.87
CA GLN A 275 -107.01 -24.51 37.20
C GLN A 275 -107.27 -25.23 38.53
N GLN A 276 -108.38 -24.94 39.22
CA GLN A 276 -108.76 -25.57 40.50
C GLN A 276 -110.07 -26.37 40.46
N ASN A 277 -110.58 -26.74 39.28
CA ASN A 277 -111.64 -27.74 39.10
C ASN A 277 -111.26 -28.76 38.02
#